data_AF-A0A562V2X6-F1
#
_entry.id   AF-A0A562V2X6-F1
#
_cell.length_a   1.000
_cell.length_b   1.000
_cell.length_c   1.000
_cell.angle_alpha   90.00
_cell.angle_beta   90.00
_cell.angle_gamma   90.00
#
_symmetry.space_group_name_H-M   'P 1'
#
loop_
_entity.id
_entity.type
_entity.pdbx_description
1 polymer ?
#
loop_
_entity_poly.entity_id
_entity_poly.type
_entity_poly.pdbx_seq_one_letter_code
_entity_poly.pdbx_strand_id
1 'polypeptide(L)'
;MATDVTDSPEPNEALAPLVGRAPWRVRLGHGSFVTFDFGARVTSEGHVRGEWHLWTCVSAWRLDSTVGIVAGSEDGREDMAQALATLEGTVLESAEVVNNGMDLNLYFPGAVFRVFPVTGREYEHWMLYEPSGWVLVAGPGSSWHRERADGGG
;
A
#
# COMPACT_ATOMS: atom_id res chain seq x y z
N MET A 1 -5.64 20.25 29.09
CA MET A 1 -5.21 18.88 28.77
C MET A 1 -4.81 18.89 27.32
N ALA A 2 -3.52 19.05 27.04
CA ALA A 2 -2.98 18.89 25.70
C ALA A 2 -2.84 17.38 25.50
N THR A 3 -3.67 16.81 24.63
CA THR A 3 -3.43 15.47 24.10
C THR A 3 -2.12 15.55 23.31
N ASP A 4 -1.24 14.61 23.60
CA ASP A 4 0.10 14.47 23.05
C ASP A 4 0.00 14.24 21.54
N VAL A 5 0.01 15.34 20.78
CA VAL A 5 0.15 15.35 19.32
C VAL A 5 1.62 15.58 19.09
N THR A 6 2.41 14.53 18.78
CA THR A 6 3.62 14.53 17.92
C THR A 6 4.50 13.31 18.20
N ASP A 7 4.27 12.19 17.49
CA ASP A 7 5.40 11.35 16.98
C ASP A 7 4.97 10.26 15.97
N SER A 8 3.82 10.42 15.31
CA SER A 8 3.51 9.53 14.18
C SER A 8 4.26 10.05 12.95
N PRO A 9 5.08 9.22 12.27
CA PRO A 9 5.79 9.65 11.08
C PRO A 9 4.78 10.07 10.01
N GLU A 10 5.13 11.11 9.25
CA GLU A 10 4.35 11.48 8.08
C GLU A 10 4.29 10.30 7.09
N PRO A 11 3.24 10.14 6.28
CA PRO A 11 3.08 8.99 5.38
C PRO A 11 4.30 8.71 4.49
N ASN A 12 4.93 9.76 3.96
CA ASN A 12 6.14 9.64 3.14
C ASN A 12 7.35 9.10 3.95
N GLU A 13 7.46 9.46 5.23
CA GLU A 13 8.51 8.96 6.12
C GLU A 13 8.27 7.48 6.44
N ALA A 14 7.01 7.08 6.64
CA ALA A 14 6.65 5.69 6.89
C ALA A 14 6.90 4.77 5.68
N LEU A 15 6.82 5.31 4.45
CA LEU A 15 7.10 4.57 3.20
C LEU A 15 8.59 4.45 2.88
N ALA A 16 9.43 5.35 3.39
CA ALA A 16 10.86 5.40 3.08
C ALA A 16 11.60 4.05 3.29
N PRO A 17 11.30 3.23 4.33
CA PRO A 17 11.93 1.92 4.50
C PRO A 17 11.65 0.90 3.39
N LEU A 18 10.61 1.09 2.59
CA LEU A 18 10.26 0.21 1.46
C LEU A 18 11.15 0.47 0.23
N VAL A 19 11.68 1.68 0.10
CA VAL A 19 12.49 2.09 -1.05
C VAL A 19 13.78 1.27 -1.10
N GLY A 20 14.13 0.79 -2.29
CA GLY A 20 15.25 -0.12 -2.52
C GLY A 20 14.95 -1.58 -2.20
N ARG A 21 13.72 -1.93 -1.81
CA ARG A 21 13.28 -3.31 -1.61
C ARG A 21 12.39 -3.77 -2.77
N ALA A 22 12.48 -5.05 -3.09
CA ALA A 22 11.51 -5.69 -3.98
C ALA A 22 10.40 -6.34 -3.14
N PRO A 23 9.11 -6.19 -3.52
CA PRO A 23 8.07 -6.99 -2.90
C PRO A 23 8.29 -8.43 -3.35
N TRP A 24 8.41 -9.35 -2.41
CA TRP A 24 8.51 -10.78 -2.75
C TRP A 24 7.16 -11.39 -3.08
N ARG A 25 6.08 -10.62 -2.88
CA ARG A 25 4.72 -10.99 -3.24
C ARG A 25 3.84 -9.76 -3.46
N VAL A 26 3.02 -9.81 -4.51
CA VAL A 26 1.99 -8.84 -4.83
C VAL A 26 0.71 -9.62 -5.13
N ARG A 27 -0.32 -9.46 -4.28
CA ARG A 27 -1.56 -10.25 -4.40
C ARG A 27 -2.76 -9.38 -4.68
N LEU A 28 -3.54 -9.83 -5.65
CA LEU A 28 -4.93 -9.43 -5.85
C LEU A 28 -5.85 -10.20 -4.88
N GLY A 29 -6.46 -9.50 -3.95
CA GLY A 29 -7.41 -10.02 -2.98
C GLY A 29 -8.83 -10.22 -3.54
N HIS A 30 -9.82 -10.11 -2.66
CA HIS A 30 -11.23 -10.07 -3.05
C HIS A 30 -11.56 -8.71 -3.68
N GLY A 31 -12.36 -8.71 -4.76
CA GLY A 31 -12.57 -7.51 -5.56
C GLY A 31 -11.26 -7.02 -6.18
N SER A 32 -10.91 -5.77 -5.89
CA SER A 32 -9.73 -5.07 -6.41
C SER A 32 -8.68 -4.75 -5.35
N PHE A 33 -8.76 -5.33 -4.14
CA PHE A 33 -7.71 -5.10 -3.13
C PHE A 33 -6.36 -5.62 -3.61
N VAL A 34 -5.31 -4.84 -3.40
CA VAL A 34 -3.93 -5.22 -3.73
C VAL A 34 -3.10 -5.17 -2.46
N THR A 35 -2.27 -6.19 -2.27
CA THR A 35 -1.31 -6.23 -1.17
C THR A 35 0.10 -6.38 -1.71
N PHE A 36 1.06 -5.72 -1.08
CA PHE A 36 2.49 -5.84 -1.33
C PHE A 36 3.19 -6.29 -0.06
N ASP A 37 4.01 -7.33 -0.16
CA ASP A 37 4.79 -7.85 0.96
C ASP A 37 6.28 -7.63 0.72
N PHE A 38 6.91 -6.88 1.62
CA PHE A 38 8.35 -6.60 1.58
C PHE A 38 9.06 -7.16 2.82
N GLY A 39 10.39 -7.29 2.73
CA GLY A 39 11.23 -7.72 3.84
C GLY A 39 11.05 -9.19 4.23
N ALA A 40 11.36 -9.51 5.48
CA ALA A 40 11.26 -10.87 6.01
C ALA A 40 9.82 -11.41 5.97
N ARG A 41 9.67 -12.73 5.86
CA ARG A 41 8.38 -13.41 5.97
C ARG A 41 8.02 -13.54 7.45
N VAL A 42 6.84 -13.08 7.81
CA VAL A 42 6.27 -13.23 9.17
C VAL A 42 4.93 -13.95 9.07
N THR A 43 4.60 -14.72 10.10
CA THR A 43 3.29 -15.35 10.24
C THR A 43 2.45 -14.52 11.20
N SER A 44 1.29 -14.06 10.76
CA SER A 44 0.32 -13.30 11.53
C SER A 44 -1.05 -13.93 11.31
N GLU A 45 -1.74 -14.34 12.38
CA GLU A 45 -3.09 -14.93 12.30
C GLU A 45 -3.20 -16.12 11.31
N GLY A 46 -2.16 -16.96 11.23
CA GLY A 46 -2.12 -18.08 10.30
C GLY A 46 -1.84 -17.72 8.83
N HIS A 47 -1.63 -16.43 8.52
CA HIS A 47 -1.25 -15.95 7.21
C HIS A 47 0.23 -15.54 7.18
N VAL A 48 0.94 -15.98 6.14
CA VAL A 48 2.31 -15.49 5.87
C VAL A 48 2.19 -14.16 5.15
N ARG A 49 2.85 -13.12 5.66
CA ARG A 49 2.97 -11.77 5.06
C ARG A 49 4.38 -11.23 5.19
N GLY A 50 4.66 -10.10 4.57
CA GLY A 50 5.89 -9.35 4.78
C GLY A 50 5.88 -8.70 6.16
N GLU A 51 7.04 -8.59 6.80
CA GLU A 51 7.21 -7.74 7.99
C GLU A 51 6.75 -6.30 7.69
N TRP A 52 6.92 -5.88 6.43
CA TRP A 52 6.24 -4.74 5.82
C TRP A 52 5.12 -5.26 4.92
N HIS A 53 3.88 -4.86 5.19
CA HIS A 53 2.71 -5.24 4.41
C HIS A 53 1.89 -4.01 4.06
N LEU A 54 1.85 -3.66 2.77
CA LEU A 54 1.02 -2.57 2.26
C LEU A 54 -0.26 -3.17 1.69
N TRP A 55 -1.41 -2.63 2.05
CA TRP A 55 -2.72 -3.09 1.62
C TRP A 55 -3.56 -1.92 1.12
N THR A 56 -4.08 -1.99 -0.11
CA THR A 56 -5.07 -1.04 -0.62
C THR A 56 -6.49 -1.45 -0.20
N CYS A 57 -7.21 -0.47 0.37
CA CYS A 57 -8.55 -0.61 0.92
C CYS A 57 -9.50 0.32 0.16
N VAL A 58 -10.62 -0.22 -0.31
CA VAL A 58 -11.73 0.52 -0.97
C VAL A 58 -11.28 1.71 -1.84
N SER A 59 -10.27 1.47 -2.67
CA SER A 59 -9.62 2.48 -3.52
C SER A 59 -9.55 2.01 -4.96
N ALA A 60 -9.68 2.96 -5.88
CA ALA A 60 -9.33 2.69 -7.27
C ALA A 60 -7.81 2.61 -7.39
N TRP A 61 -7.31 1.81 -8.30
CA TRP A 61 -5.88 1.78 -8.60
C TRP A 61 -5.64 1.59 -10.09
N ARG A 62 -4.43 1.92 -10.51
CA ARG A 62 -3.97 1.73 -11.87
C ARG A 62 -2.49 1.41 -11.90
N LEU A 63 -2.10 0.51 -12.80
CA LEU A 63 -0.72 0.26 -13.16
C LEU A 63 -0.42 0.93 -14.50
N ASP A 64 0.53 1.87 -14.48
CA ASP A 64 1.06 2.52 -15.66
C ASP A 64 2.38 1.87 -16.07
N SER A 65 2.66 1.86 -17.38
CA SER A 65 3.97 1.58 -17.97
C SER A 65 4.48 2.82 -18.71
N THR A 66 5.70 2.75 -19.26
CA THR A 66 6.24 3.81 -20.13
C THR A 66 5.43 4.04 -21.41
N VAL A 67 4.60 3.09 -21.83
CA VAL A 67 3.83 3.15 -23.09
C VAL A 67 2.33 3.35 -22.89
N GLY A 68 1.85 3.35 -21.64
CA GLY A 68 0.43 3.54 -21.34
C GLY A 68 -0.05 2.75 -20.13
N ILE A 69 -1.36 2.73 -19.95
CA ILE A 69 -2.04 2.01 -18.87
C ILE A 69 -1.98 0.51 -19.14
N VAL A 70 -1.51 -0.26 -18.16
CA VAL A 70 -1.41 -1.72 -18.22
C VAL A 70 -2.68 -2.38 -17.69
N ALA A 71 -3.14 -1.94 -16.52
CA ALA A 71 -4.37 -2.42 -15.89
C ALA A 71 -4.92 -1.39 -14.89
N GLY A 72 -6.21 -1.45 -14.60
CA GLY A 72 -6.88 -0.71 -13.54
C GLY A 72 -7.74 -1.62 -12.65
N SER A 73 -8.21 -1.07 -11.54
CA SER A 73 -9.00 -1.79 -10.52
C SER A 73 -10.35 -2.33 -11.00
N GLU A 74 -10.84 -1.89 -12.17
CA GLU A 74 -12.10 -2.31 -12.78
C GLU A 74 -11.91 -3.26 -13.98
N ASP A 75 -10.67 -3.64 -14.29
CA ASP A 75 -10.37 -4.55 -15.39
C ASP A 75 -10.69 -6.02 -15.03
N GLY A 76 -10.57 -6.91 -16.01
CA GLY A 76 -10.74 -8.34 -15.81
C GLY A 76 -9.79 -8.89 -14.74
N ARG A 77 -10.25 -9.84 -13.93
CA ARG A 77 -9.45 -10.41 -12.84
C ARG A 77 -8.12 -11.01 -13.31
N GLU A 78 -8.13 -11.65 -14.48
CA GLU A 78 -6.93 -12.22 -15.08
C GLU A 78 -5.95 -11.13 -15.54
N ASP A 79 -6.46 -10.05 -16.16
CA ASP A 79 -5.65 -8.90 -16.59
C ASP A 79 -5.00 -8.20 -15.39
N MET A 80 -5.78 -7.94 -14.34
CA MET A 80 -5.29 -7.37 -13.07
C MET A 80 -4.20 -8.26 -12.46
N ALA A 81 -4.43 -9.57 -12.36
CA ALA A 81 -3.46 -10.49 -11.77
C ALA A 81 -2.16 -10.57 -12.60
N GLN A 82 -2.28 -10.63 -13.92
CA GLN A 82 -1.13 -10.69 -14.83
C GLN A 82 -0.29 -9.40 -14.78
N ALA A 83 -0.97 -8.25 -14.70
CA ALA A 83 -0.32 -6.95 -14.56
C ALA A 83 0.43 -6.83 -13.22
N LEU A 84 -0.23 -7.16 -12.11
CA LEU A 84 0.37 -7.09 -10.77
C LEU A 84 1.55 -8.05 -10.59
N ALA A 85 1.52 -9.23 -11.23
CA ALA A 85 2.62 -10.19 -11.17
C ALA A 85 3.95 -9.62 -11.71
N THR A 86 3.91 -8.60 -12.58
CA THR A 86 5.13 -7.95 -13.10
C THR A 86 5.89 -7.14 -12.03
N LEU A 87 5.24 -6.83 -10.91
CA LEU A 87 5.82 -6.06 -9.81
C LEU A 87 6.55 -6.95 -8.80
N GLU A 88 6.25 -8.25 -8.76
CA GLU A 88 6.93 -9.19 -7.85
C GLU A 88 8.42 -9.32 -8.19
N GLY A 89 9.28 -9.18 -7.19
CA GLY A 89 10.74 -9.24 -7.38
C GLY A 89 11.34 -7.97 -8.00
N THR A 90 10.53 -6.98 -8.36
CA THR A 90 10.98 -5.72 -8.94
C THR A 90 11.26 -4.70 -7.84
N VAL A 91 12.45 -4.09 -7.86
CA VAL A 91 12.87 -3.11 -6.83
C VAL A 91 11.99 -1.86 -6.89
N LEU A 92 11.46 -1.45 -5.74
CA LEU A 92 10.76 -0.17 -5.58
C LEU A 92 11.78 0.97 -5.58
N GLU A 93 11.75 1.82 -6.60
CA GLU A 93 12.68 2.95 -6.79
C GLU A 93 12.30 4.15 -5.91
N SER A 94 11.01 4.39 -5.75
CA SER A 94 10.47 5.39 -4.83
C SER A 94 9.02 5.09 -4.46
N ALA A 95 8.57 5.66 -3.35
CA ALA A 95 7.18 5.65 -2.93
C ALA A 95 6.82 7.03 -2.38
N GLU A 96 5.65 7.52 -2.73
CA GLU A 96 5.17 8.82 -2.26
C GLU A 96 3.65 8.83 -2.11
N VAL A 97 3.20 9.51 -1.06
CA VAL A 97 1.86 10.04 -0.98
C VAL A 97 1.86 11.40 -1.65
N VAL A 98 1.16 11.50 -2.78
CA VAL A 98 1.00 12.75 -3.51
C VAL A 98 -0.27 13.44 -3.05
N ASN A 99 -0.23 14.77 -3.07
CA ASN A 99 -1.33 15.66 -2.71
C ASN A 99 -1.90 15.41 -1.28
N ASN A 100 -2.88 16.22 -0.88
CA ASN A 100 -3.51 16.07 0.43
C ASN A 100 -4.55 14.94 0.45
N GLY A 101 -4.88 14.33 -0.68
CA GLY A 101 -5.93 13.33 -0.87
C GLY A 101 -5.54 11.90 -0.47
N MET A 102 -4.28 11.67 -0.08
CA MET A 102 -3.70 10.36 0.24
C MET A 102 -3.48 9.45 -0.98
N ASP A 103 -3.38 10.03 -2.18
CA ASP A 103 -3.01 9.29 -3.40
C ASP A 103 -1.62 8.67 -3.21
N LEU A 104 -1.47 7.37 -3.47
CA LEU A 104 -0.20 6.67 -3.28
C LEU A 104 0.39 6.29 -4.64
N ASN A 105 1.64 6.68 -4.89
CA ASN A 105 2.41 6.23 -6.04
C ASN A 105 3.57 5.34 -5.56
N LEU A 106 3.69 4.15 -6.17
CA LEU A 106 4.83 3.26 -6.04
C LEU A 106 5.53 3.17 -7.39
N TYR A 107 6.78 3.63 -7.45
CA TYR A 107 7.56 3.67 -8.68
C TYR A 107 8.50 2.47 -8.77
N PHE A 108 8.39 1.75 -9.87
CA PHE A 108 9.23 0.63 -10.24
C PHE A 108 9.92 0.94 -11.59
N PRO A 109 11.00 0.23 -11.96
CA PRO A 109 11.62 0.38 -13.26
C PRO A 109 10.60 0.18 -14.39
N GLY A 110 10.26 1.28 -15.07
CA GLY A 110 9.33 1.30 -16.20
C GLY A 110 7.86 1.15 -15.85
N ALA A 111 7.47 1.18 -14.56
CA ALA A 111 6.09 1.04 -14.14
C ALA A 111 5.74 1.90 -12.91
N VAL A 112 4.48 2.34 -12.80
CA VAL A 112 3.98 3.07 -11.63
C VAL A 112 2.66 2.49 -11.19
N PHE A 113 2.61 1.95 -9.97
CA PHE A 113 1.35 1.55 -9.34
C PHE A 113 0.78 2.75 -8.58
N ARG A 114 -0.44 3.16 -8.93
CA ARG A 114 -1.10 4.35 -8.40
C ARG A 114 -2.38 3.96 -7.68
N VAL A 115 -2.58 4.49 -6.49
CA VAL A 115 -3.82 4.35 -5.72
C VAL A 115 -4.51 5.71 -5.68
N PHE A 116 -5.82 5.68 -5.98
CA PHE A 116 -6.71 6.82 -5.98
C PHE A 116 -7.79 6.60 -4.90
N PRO A 117 -7.60 7.17 -3.71
CA PRO A 117 -8.59 7.25 -2.65
C PRO A 117 -10.00 7.62 -3.13
N VAL A 118 -11.00 6.90 -2.65
CA VAL A 118 -12.41 7.24 -2.87
C VAL A 118 -12.88 8.14 -1.74
N THR A 119 -12.62 9.44 -1.86
CA THR A 119 -12.84 10.43 -0.79
C THR A 119 -14.30 10.82 -0.54
N GLY A 120 -15.23 10.39 -1.41
CA GLY A 120 -16.66 10.63 -1.23
C GLY A 120 -17.32 9.77 -0.14
N ARG A 121 -16.55 8.92 0.54
CA ARG A 121 -17.00 8.02 1.61
C ARG A 121 -15.97 7.96 2.73
N GLU A 122 -16.42 7.62 3.93
CA GLU A 122 -15.56 7.45 5.11
C GLU A 122 -14.93 6.05 5.13
N TYR A 123 -14.07 5.78 4.14
CA TYR A 123 -13.28 4.54 4.10
C TYR A 123 -11.79 4.82 4.25
N GLU A 124 -11.10 3.84 4.82
CA GLU A 124 -9.65 3.73 4.75
C GLU A 124 -9.25 3.41 3.30
N HIS A 125 -8.20 4.07 2.83
CA HIS A 125 -7.74 4.00 1.45
C HIS A 125 -6.61 2.98 1.29
N TRP A 126 -5.70 2.95 2.26
CA TRP A 126 -4.63 1.98 2.31
C TRP A 126 -4.03 1.94 3.73
N MET A 127 -3.40 0.81 4.03
CA MET A 127 -2.75 0.55 5.30
C MET A 127 -1.33 0.05 5.08
N LEU A 128 -0.39 0.54 5.87
CA LEU A 128 0.98 0.05 5.91
C LEU A 128 1.27 -0.55 7.29
N TYR A 129 1.38 -1.87 7.33
CA TYR A 129 1.81 -2.60 8.53
C TYR A 129 3.33 -2.61 8.58
N GLU A 130 3.85 -2.31 9.77
CA GLU A 130 5.28 -2.19 10.02
C GLU A 130 5.80 -3.37 10.89
N PRO A 131 7.12 -3.66 10.84
CA PRO A 131 7.74 -4.67 11.71
C PRO A 131 7.61 -4.35 13.21
N SER A 132 7.40 -3.08 13.55
CA SER A 132 7.26 -2.57 14.92
C SER A 132 5.89 -2.89 15.56
N GLY A 133 4.97 -3.51 14.81
CA GLY A 133 3.60 -3.80 15.26
C GLY A 133 2.68 -2.57 15.21
N TRP A 134 3.07 -1.53 14.48
CA TRP A 134 2.22 -0.39 14.17
C TRP A 134 1.66 -0.52 12.74
N VAL A 135 0.52 0.14 12.53
CA VAL A 135 -0.12 0.30 11.23
C VAL A 135 -0.31 1.79 10.98
N LEU A 136 0.21 2.28 9.86
CA LEU A 136 -0.20 3.58 9.33
C LEU A 136 -1.46 3.37 8.50
N VAL A 137 -2.53 4.09 8.85
CA VAL A 137 -3.83 4.04 8.16
C VAL A 137 -4.04 5.37 7.46
N ALA A 138 -4.19 5.32 6.13
CA ALA A 138 -4.53 6.48 5.32
C ALA A 138 -6.03 6.50 5.04
N GLY A 139 -6.66 7.65 5.26
CA GLY A 139 -8.10 7.83 5.23
C GLY A 139 -8.75 7.80 6.62
N PRO A 140 -10.02 8.22 6.73
CA PRO A 140 -10.86 8.66 5.61
C PRO A 140 -10.48 10.05 5.06
N GLY A 141 -10.89 10.32 3.81
CA GLY A 141 -10.60 11.58 3.14
C GLY A 141 -9.10 11.89 3.05
N SER A 142 -8.71 13.06 3.53
CA SER A 142 -7.32 13.56 3.54
C SER A 142 -6.57 13.31 4.85
N SER A 143 -7.16 12.51 5.75
CA SER A 143 -6.57 12.23 7.06
C SER A 143 -5.70 10.98 7.02
N TRP A 144 -4.83 10.86 8.01
CA TRP A 144 -4.09 9.65 8.30
C TRP A 144 -3.88 9.57 9.81
N HIS A 145 -3.70 8.36 10.30
CA HIS A 145 -3.35 8.11 11.70
C HIS A 145 -2.52 6.83 11.81
N ARG A 146 -1.99 6.58 13.01
CA ARG A 146 -1.22 5.37 13.30
C ARG A 146 -1.82 4.68 14.50
N GLU A 147 -1.97 3.37 14.41
CA GLU A 147 -2.53 2.54 15.48
C GLU A 147 -1.72 1.26 15.64
N ARG A 148 -1.94 0.55 16.75
CA ARG A 148 -1.33 -0.76 16.93
C ARG A 148 -2.02 -1.73 15.99
N ALA A 149 -1.24 -2.56 15.29
CA ALA A 149 -1.80 -3.76 14.70
C ALA A 149 -2.39 -4.55 15.86
N ASP A 150 -3.72 -4.67 15.95
CA ASP A 150 -4.37 -5.33 17.07
C ASP A 150 -3.66 -6.66 17.34
N GLY A 151 -3.18 -6.78 18.57
CA GLY A 151 -2.32 -7.88 18.98
C GLY A 151 -3.08 -9.18 19.00
N GLY A 152 -2.95 -9.98 17.94
CA GLY A 152 -3.20 -11.41 18.02
C GLY A 152 -2.06 -12.07 18.79
N GLY A 153 -2.23 -12.22 20.11
CA GLY A 153 -1.48 -13.18 20.93
C GLY A 153 -1.81 -14.62 20.60
#